data_AF-A0A662C8P6-F1
#
_entry.id   AF-A0A662C8P6-F1
#
_cell.length_a   1.000
_cell.length_b   1.000
_cell.length_c   1.000
_cell.angle_alpha   90.00
_cell.angle_beta   90.00
_cell.angle_gamma   90.00
#
_symmetry.space_group_name_H-M   'P 1'
#
loop_
_entity.id
_entity.type
_entity.pdbx_description
1 polymer ?
#
loop_
_entity_poly.entity_id
_entity_poly.type
_entity_poly.pdbx_seq_one_letter_code
_entity_poly.pdbx_strand_id
1 'polypeptide(L)'
;IQIDPRPITTGVVMDIEKGVTPSVVSGKFHATLMAMFADLCVVIRKETGISHVALSGGCFQNAILLSGLSKCLHDKGFHVLTHEKVPANDGGIALGQAVIADAIARRTG
;
A
#
# COMPACT_ATOMS: atom_id res chain seq x y z
N ILE A 1 -2.14 -6.75 13.32
CA ILE A 1 -0.80 -6.12 13.29
C ILE A 1 -0.99 -4.61 13.32
N GLN A 2 -0.29 -3.88 14.19
CA GLN A 2 -0.30 -2.42 14.25
C GLN A 2 1.12 -1.89 14.00
N ILE A 3 1.23 -0.75 13.32
CA ILE A 3 2.50 -0.10 12.99
C ILE A 3 2.51 1.26 13.67
N ASP A 4 3.55 1.51 14.47
CA ASP A 4 3.80 2.82 15.04
C ASP A 4 4.48 3.73 14.00
N PRO A 5 3.89 4.87 13.61
CA PRO A 5 4.49 5.77 12.63
C PRO A 5 5.60 6.66 13.22
N ARG A 6 5.70 6.78 14.56
CA ARG A 6 6.64 7.70 15.21
C ARG A 6 8.09 7.51 14.78
N PRO A 7 8.62 6.28 14.64
CA PRO A 7 10.00 6.08 14.17
C PRO A 7 10.27 6.67 12.78
N ILE A 8 9.29 6.61 11.88
CA ILE A 8 9.40 7.17 10.52
C ILE A 8 9.46 8.69 10.59
N THR A 9 8.53 9.30 11.33
CA THR A 9 8.50 10.76 11.48
C THR A 9 9.71 11.29 12.23
N THR A 10 10.19 10.60 13.27
CA THR A 10 11.42 10.94 13.97
C THR A 10 12.62 10.87 13.03
N GLY A 11 12.73 9.82 12.21
CA GLY A 11 13.79 9.71 11.20
C GLY A 11 13.78 10.86 10.20
N VAL A 12 12.60 11.28 9.74
CA VAL A 12 12.42 12.45 8.85
C VAL A 12 12.90 13.73 9.53
N VAL A 13 12.49 13.98 10.78
CA VAL A 13 12.91 15.18 11.54
C VAL A 13 14.43 15.20 11.73
N MET A 14 15.03 14.07 12.12
CA MET A 14 16.48 13.96 12.30
C MET A 14 17.26 14.22 11.01
N ASP A 15 16.76 13.76 9.86
CA ASP A 15 17.39 14.04 8.57
C ASP A 15 17.30 15.53 8.21
N ILE A 16 16.17 16.18 8.50
CA ILE A 16 15.98 17.62 8.29
C ILE A 16 16.95 18.43 9.17
N GLU A 17 17.06 18.09 10.46
CA GLU A 17 17.99 18.75 11.40
C GLU A 17 19.45 18.62 10.97
N LYS A 18 19.80 17.52 10.28
CA LYS A 18 21.14 17.28 9.72
C LYS A 18 21.39 17.98 8.38
N GLY A 19 20.42 18.72 7.85
CA GLY A 19 20.53 19.40 6.55
C GLY A 19 20.51 18.44 5.35
N VAL A 20 19.96 17.23 5.50
CA VAL A 20 19.79 16.31 4.38
C VAL A 20 18.83 16.93 3.36
N THR A 21 19.15 16.80 2.08
CA THR A 21 18.32 17.42 1.03
C THR A 21 16.89 16.85 1.03
N PRO A 22 15.85 17.67 0.76
CA PRO A 22 14.46 17.20 0.77
C PRO A 22 14.19 16.01 -0.17
N SER A 23 14.88 15.94 -1.30
CA SER A 23 14.76 14.83 -2.26
C SER A 23 15.19 13.50 -1.64
N VAL A 24 16.30 13.49 -0.89
CA VAL A 24 16.81 12.30 -0.19
C VAL A 24 15.87 11.91 0.95
N VAL A 25 15.39 12.87 1.74
CA VAL A 25 14.44 12.59 2.83
C VAL A 25 13.14 11.97 2.28
N SER A 26 12.58 12.55 1.21
CA SER A 26 11.40 12.03 0.53
C SER A 26 11.63 10.61 -0.01
N GLY A 27 12.79 10.36 -0.64
CA GLY A 27 13.17 9.03 -1.13
C GLY A 27 13.23 7.99 -0.01
N LYS A 28 13.90 8.32 1.11
CA LYS A 28 13.98 7.44 2.30
C LYS A 28 12.59 7.15 2.87
N PHE A 29 11.72 8.16 2.96
CA PHE A 29 10.36 7.99 3.44
C PHE A 29 9.57 7.00 2.58
N HIS A 30 9.55 7.20 1.25
CA HIS A 30 8.85 6.31 0.32
C HIS A 30 9.41 4.89 0.36
N ALA A 31 10.74 4.74 0.36
CA ALA A 31 11.39 3.44 0.43
C ALA A 31 11.06 2.69 1.74
N THR A 32 10.99 3.42 2.86
CA THR A 32 10.61 2.85 4.17
C THR A 32 9.18 2.31 4.14
N LEU A 33 8.23 3.08 3.58
CA LEU A 33 6.84 2.63 3.42
C LEU A 33 6.75 1.38 2.55
N MET A 34 7.45 1.35 1.41
CA MET A 34 7.43 0.20 0.49
C MET A 34 7.95 -1.07 1.17
N ALA A 35 9.11 -1.00 1.83
CA ALA A 35 9.70 -2.13 2.52
C ALA A 35 8.79 -2.65 3.63
N MET A 36 8.30 -1.74 4.48
CA MET A 36 7.44 -2.04 5.61
C MET A 36 6.11 -2.70 5.18
N PHE A 37 5.43 -2.17 4.15
CA PHE A 37 4.19 -2.77 3.67
C PHE A 37 4.43 -4.12 2.99
N ALA A 38 5.51 -4.27 2.23
CA ALA A 38 5.86 -5.54 1.61
C ALA A 38 6.15 -6.64 2.65
N ASP A 39 6.86 -6.29 3.73
CA ASP A 39 7.13 -7.21 4.84
C ASP A 39 5.87 -7.55 5.63
N LEU A 40 4.98 -6.57 5.83
CA LEU A 40 3.66 -6.82 6.44
C LEU A 40 2.85 -7.84 5.63
N CYS A 41 2.82 -7.73 4.30
CA CYS A 41 2.16 -8.71 3.44
C CYS A 41 2.77 -10.10 3.58
N VAL A 42 4.09 -10.22 3.73
CA VAL A 42 4.76 -11.52 3.99
C VAL A 42 4.31 -12.13 5.31
N VAL A 43 4.21 -11.33 6.37
CA VAL A 43 3.72 -11.81 7.68
C VAL A 43 2.28 -12.32 7.54
N ILE A 44 1.39 -11.54 6.91
CA ILE A 44 0.00 -11.95 6.69
C ILE A 44 -0.10 -13.22 5.83
N ARG A 45 0.73 -13.35 4.79
CA ARG A 45 0.78 -14.56 3.95
C ARG A 45 1.16 -15.79 4.75
N LYS A 46 2.11 -15.69 5.69
CA LYS A 46 2.51 -16.83 6.53
C LYS A 46 1.35 -17.34 7.38
N GLU A 47 0.47 -16.46 7.84
CA GLU A 47 -0.69 -16.81 8.66
C GLU A 47 -1.90 -17.28 7.85
N THR A 48 -2.08 -16.76 6.63
CA THR A 48 -3.32 -16.94 5.86
C THR A 48 -3.17 -17.75 4.56
N GLY A 49 -1.95 -17.92 4.06
CA GLY A 49 -1.65 -18.48 2.74
C GLY A 49 -1.96 -17.54 1.55
N ILE A 50 -2.50 -16.35 1.79
CA ILE A 50 -2.94 -15.43 0.72
C ILE A 50 -1.73 -14.80 0.02
N SER A 51 -1.69 -14.92 -1.31
CA SER A 51 -0.61 -14.37 -2.16
C SER A 51 -1.08 -13.30 -3.15
N HIS A 52 -2.35 -12.90 -3.10
CA HIS A 52 -2.88 -11.78 -3.89
C HIS A 52 -2.96 -10.53 -3.01
N VAL A 53 -2.46 -9.40 -3.50
CA VAL A 53 -2.49 -8.11 -2.81
C VAL A 53 -3.11 -7.06 -3.73
N ALA A 54 -4.20 -6.44 -3.27
CA ALA A 54 -4.83 -5.34 -3.99
C ALA A 54 -4.36 -3.99 -3.43
N LEU A 55 -3.79 -3.13 -4.29
CA LEU A 55 -3.38 -1.76 -3.97
C LEU A 55 -4.44 -0.77 -4.46
N SER A 56 -5.14 -0.15 -3.52
CA SER A 56 -6.29 0.73 -3.73
C SER A 56 -6.29 1.87 -2.71
N GLY A 57 -7.04 2.94 -2.97
CA GLY A 57 -7.06 4.16 -2.16
C GLY A 57 -6.23 5.27 -2.81
N GLY A 58 -6.59 6.53 -2.52
CA GLY A 58 -5.97 7.72 -3.14
C GLY A 58 -4.45 7.82 -2.97
N CYS A 59 -3.88 7.25 -1.91
CA CYS A 59 -2.43 7.20 -1.70
C CYS A 59 -1.68 6.48 -2.84
N PHE A 60 -2.32 5.52 -3.51
CA PHE A 60 -1.72 4.81 -4.65
C PHE A 60 -1.85 5.55 -5.99
N GLN A 61 -2.37 6.78 -6.00
CA GLN A 61 -2.15 7.70 -7.13
C GLN A 61 -0.70 8.22 -7.16
N ASN A 62 0.04 8.10 -6.06
CA ASN A 62 1.46 8.37 -6.03
C ASN A 62 2.22 7.27 -6.82
N ALA A 63 2.71 7.63 -8.01
CA ALA A 63 3.38 6.71 -8.91
C ALA A 63 4.65 6.06 -8.30
N ILE A 64 5.39 6.80 -7.46
CA ILE A 64 6.56 6.26 -6.75
C ILE A 64 6.11 5.13 -5.83
N LEU A 65 5.11 5.40 -4.98
CA LEU A 65 4.59 4.41 -4.02
C LEU A 65 3.99 3.20 -4.73
N LEU A 66 3.13 3.41 -5.74
CA LEU A 66 2.47 2.33 -6.47
C LEU A 66 3.48 1.43 -7.20
N SER A 67 4.36 2.02 -8.02
CA SER A 67 5.34 1.24 -8.80
C SER A 67 6.35 0.54 -7.91
N GLY A 68 6.89 1.25 -6.90
CA GLY A 68 7.88 0.72 -5.97
C GLY A 68 7.35 -0.41 -5.11
N LEU A 69 6.16 -0.22 -4.50
CA LEU A 69 5.56 -1.29 -3.69
C LEU A 69 5.14 -2.48 -4.54
N SER A 70 4.57 -2.25 -5.73
CA SER A 70 4.22 -3.34 -6.66
C SER A 70 5.45 -4.18 -7.00
N LYS A 71 6.58 -3.53 -7.28
CA LYS A 71 7.85 -4.22 -7.51
C LYS A 71 8.31 -5.01 -6.27
N CYS A 72 8.34 -4.40 -5.09
CA CYS A 72 8.73 -5.09 -3.86
C CYS A 72 7.87 -6.32 -3.57
N LEU A 73 6.57 -6.25 -3.85
CA LEU A 73 5.63 -7.36 -3.67
C LEU A 73 5.84 -8.45 -4.73
N HIS A 74 6.02 -8.09 -6.01
CA HIS A 74 6.35 -9.04 -7.07
C HIS A 74 7.66 -9.78 -6.78
N ASP A 75 8.71 -9.07 -6.35
CA ASP A 75 10.01 -9.65 -6.00
C ASP A 75 9.88 -10.64 -4.81
N LYS A 76 8.84 -10.52 -3.98
CA LYS A 76 8.51 -11.44 -2.87
C LYS A 76 7.48 -12.54 -3.26
N GLY A 77 7.13 -12.63 -4.54
CA GLY A 77 6.23 -13.65 -5.10
C GLY A 77 4.74 -13.39 -4.84
N PHE A 78 4.33 -12.14 -4.68
CA PHE A 78 2.90 -11.80 -4.65
C PHE A 78 2.36 -11.49 -6.05
N HIS A 79 1.06 -11.73 -6.23
CA HIS A 79 0.30 -11.21 -7.36
C HIS A 79 -0.33 -9.87 -6.96
N VAL A 80 0.08 -8.78 -7.61
CA VAL A 80 -0.42 -7.45 -7.29
C VAL A 80 -1.56 -7.05 -8.22
N LEU A 81 -2.66 -6.60 -7.63
CA LEU A 81 -3.82 -6.05 -8.33
C LEU A 81 -3.89 -4.55 -8.05
N THR A 82 -4.20 -3.75 -9.06
CA THR A 82 -4.48 -2.32 -8.87
C THR A 82 -5.53 -1.85 -9.88
N HIS A 83 -5.95 -0.61 -9.70
CA HIS A 83 -6.97 0.03 -10.50
C HIS A 83 -6.45 0.42 -11.90
N GLU A 84 -7.27 0.18 -12.92
CA GLU A 84 -6.98 0.55 -14.32
C GLU A 84 -8.14 1.35 -14.94
N LYS A 85 -9.37 0.82 -14.82
CA LYS A 85 -10.57 1.38 -15.47
C LYS A 85 -11.37 2.35 -14.62
N VAL A 86 -11.19 2.27 -13.30
CA VAL A 86 -11.80 3.18 -12.33
C VAL A 86 -10.67 3.79 -11.49
N PRO A 87 -10.83 4.99 -10.93
CA PRO A 87 -9.76 5.57 -10.12
C PRO A 87 -9.61 4.83 -8.79
N ALA A 88 -8.38 4.75 -8.29
CA ALA A 88 -8.10 4.18 -6.98
C ALA A 88 -8.62 5.03 -5.80
N ASN A 89 -8.99 6.29 -6.06
CA ASN A 89 -9.52 7.21 -5.06
C ASN A 89 -11.05 7.10 -4.91
N ASP A 90 -11.65 8.05 -4.21
CA ASP A 90 -13.06 8.04 -3.84
C ASP A 90 -14.02 8.00 -5.05
N GLY A 91 -13.56 8.42 -6.23
CA GLY A 91 -14.32 8.28 -7.47
C GLY A 91 -14.62 6.82 -7.86
N GLY A 92 -13.87 5.85 -7.32
CA GLY A 92 -14.06 4.42 -7.56
C GLY A 92 -14.84 3.69 -6.46
N ILE A 93 -15.18 4.34 -5.34
CA ILE A 93 -15.78 3.69 -4.17
C ILE A 93 -17.14 3.06 -4.49
N ALA A 94 -17.98 3.76 -5.25
CA ALA A 94 -19.33 3.29 -5.58
C ALA A 94 -19.33 1.93 -6.29
N LEU A 95 -18.33 1.65 -7.12
CA LEU A 95 -18.18 0.34 -7.77
C LEU A 95 -17.94 -0.77 -6.75
N GLY A 96 -17.02 -0.55 -5.81
CA GLY A 96 -16.73 -1.52 -4.74
C GLY A 96 -17.96 -1.79 -3.88
N GLN A 97 -18.70 -0.73 -3.52
CA GLN A 97 -19.96 -0.84 -2.76
C GLN A 97 -21.00 -1.70 -3.50
N ALA A 98 -21.21 -1.44 -4.80
CA ALA A 98 -22.18 -2.18 -5.60
C ALA A 98 -21.85 -3.67 -5.70
N VAL A 99 -20.58 -4.01 -5.99
CA VAL A 99 -20.13 -5.42 -6.11
C VAL A 99 -20.21 -6.16 -4.77
N ILE A 100 -19.86 -5.50 -3.66
CA ILE A 100 -19.99 -6.09 -2.32
C ILE A 100 -21.46 -6.34 -1.98
N ALA A 101 -22.35 -5.38 -2.24
CA ALA A 101 -23.78 -5.53 -1.97
C ALA A 101 -24.40 -6.70 -2.75
N ASP A 102 -24.07 -6.81 -4.04
CA ASP A 102 -24.49 -7.93 -4.88
C ASP A 102 -23.94 -9.28 -4.38
N ALA A 103 -22.67 -9.35 -4.01
CA ALA A 103 -22.08 -10.57 -3.46
C ALA A 103 -22.72 -11.00 -2.12
N ILE A 104 -23.14 -10.06 -1.29
CA ILE A 104 -23.90 -10.34 -0.05
C ILE A 104 -25.28 -10.87 -0.40
N ALA A 105 -26.02 -10.21 -1.30
CA ALA A 105 -27.36 -10.62 -1.69
C ALA A 105 -27.42 -12.05 -2.23
N ARG A 106 -26.43 -12.46 -3.05
CA ARG A 106 -26.32 -13.83 -3.58
C ARG A 106 -25.99 -14.89 -2.53
N ARG A 107 -25.43 -14.52 -1.37
CA ARG A 107 -25.11 -15.46 -0.27
C ARG A 107 -26.30 -15.69 0.65
N THR A 108 -27.24 -14.74 0.69
CA THR A 108 -28.41 -14.78 1.57
C THR A 108 -29.68 -15.31 0.91
N GLY A 109 -29.67 -15.51 -0.41
CA GLY A 109 -30.76 -16.15 -1.18
C GLY A 109 -30.40 -17.58 -1.53
#